data_AF-A0A5N5RLH0-F1
#
_entry.id   AF-A0A5N5RLH0-F1
#
_cell.length_a   1.000
_cell.length_b   1.000
_cell.length_c   1.000
_cell.angle_alpha   90.00
_cell.angle_beta   90.00
_cell.angle_gamma   90.00
#
_symmetry.space_group_name_H-M   'P 1'
#
loop_
_entity.id
_entity.type
_entity.pdbx_description
1 polymer ?
#
loop_
_entity_poly.entity_id
_entity_poly.type
_entity_poly.pdbx_seq_one_letter_code
_entity_poly.pdbx_strand_id
1 'polypeptide(L)'
;MTSFADITTIGVGGHIARFVEPTTRVGVIEAVEDADSRGLPLLVIGGGSNMLISDEPFNGVVVRDARRAITVPDEAAPVEGDDRTVHVTAEAGVNWDDFVIFTLGIGLEGVEALSGIPGTVGASVVQNIGAYGQEVATAVESVEVWDRLAKQTREFAASDMGFAYRTSMLKAGMYAANAANESNATNEINTISEAEEAAATKTAAARPPRFFPTPRYVVLSVTFALRHSAYGTVGHAQLAKALGVQVGERMDTHAIRDSVLAVRLAKDMLEDPTRYAIPAMAGTKRQANIETELKRLAADHAADRAASHAASHTADRTAGSTAAAAADSTVGTAAVSAAAVNSAAGLPQPDFDRHSCGSFFVNPILTAQQAATLPADAPRYAATLPDGTPGVKTSAAWLIDHAGFHKGYPNTADAAASLSTRHTLALTNRGNATAADIARLAATIRDGVEAAYGIRLVPEPIVVGFDLR
;
A
#
# COMPACT_ATOMS: atom_id res chain seq x y z
N MET A 1 0.67 4.35 24.88
CA MET A 1 -0.60 4.64 24.18
C MET A 1 -0.29 4.65 22.69
N THR A 2 -1.11 3.98 21.87
CA THR A 2 -0.83 3.79 20.44
C THR A 2 -1.42 4.94 19.61
N SER A 3 -0.70 5.38 18.60
CA SER A 3 -1.14 6.37 17.60
C SER A 3 -1.25 5.74 16.21
N PHE A 4 -1.87 6.44 15.26
CA PHE A 4 -1.83 6.02 13.86
C PHE A 4 -0.44 6.14 13.25
N ALA A 5 0.41 7.06 13.71
CA ALA A 5 1.80 7.12 13.30
C ALA A 5 2.56 5.82 13.62
N ASP A 6 2.22 5.13 14.72
CA ASP A 6 2.84 3.85 15.09
C ASP A 6 2.45 2.69 14.16
N ILE A 7 1.28 2.76 13.51
CA ILE A 7 0.68 1.63 12.77
C ILE A 7 0.43 1.90 11.28
N THR A 8 0.76 3.09 10.77
CA THR A 8 0.77 3.41 9.34
C THR A 8 2.19 3.37 8.76
N THR A 9 2.35 3.03 7.49
CA THR A 9 3.68 3.02 6.84
C THR A 9 4.25 4.41 6.63
N ILE A 10 3.38 5.40 6.42
CA ILE A 10 3.76 6.81 6.26
C ILE A 10 4.18 7.47 7.58
N GLY A 11 3.88 6.85 8.72
CA GLY A 11 4.29 7.33 10.03
C GLY A 11 3.60 8.62 10.47
N VAL A 12 2.35 8.84 10.07
CA VAL A 12 1.55 10.02 10.45
C VAL A 12 0.21 9.62 11.06
N GLY A 13 -0.39 10.53 11.82
CA GLY A 13 -1.74 10.39 12.36
C GLY A 13 -1.82 10.29 13.89
N GLY A 14 -2.98 10.71 14.40
CA GLY A 14 -3.20 11.03 15.80
C GLY A 14 -3.32 9.84 16.74
N HIS A 15 -3.54 10.16 18.02
CA HIS A 15 -3.73 9.18 19.09
C HIS A 15 -5.00 8.34 18.89
N ILE A 16 -4.94 7.05 19.23
CA ILE A 16 -6.08 6.13 19.17
C ILE A 16 -6.66 5.93 20.57
N ALA A 17 -7.92 6.31 20.78
CA ALA A 17 -8.58 6.17 22.10
C ALA A 17 -8.67 4.70 22.57
N ARG A 18 -9.08 3.78 21.68
CA ARG A 18 -9.11 2.35 21.95
C ARG A 18 -8.59 1.56 20.76
N PHE A 19 -7.46 0.88 20.94
CA PHE A 19 -6.88 -0.02 19.95
C PHE A 19 -7.04 -1.46 20.43
N VAL A 20 -7.63 -2.33 19.61
CA VAL A 20 -7.83 -3.74 19.94
C VAL A 20 -7.33 -4.65 18.83
N GLU A 21 -6.82 -5.81 19.25
CA GLU A 21 -6.15 -6.78 18.38
C GLU A 21 -6.66 -8.20 18.63
N PRO A 22 -7.89 -8.52 18.19
CA PRO A 22 -8.47 -9.83 18.47
C PRO A 22 -7.72 -10.94 17.72
N THR A 23 -7.43 -12.04 18.42
CA THR A 23 -6.71 -13.21 17.90
C THR A 23 -7.64 -14.37 17.54
N THR A 24 -8.96 -14.16 17.60
CA THR A 24 -9.97 -15.15 17.23
C THR A 24 -11.01 -14.51 16.33
N ARG A 25 -11.61 -15.31 15.44
CA ARG A 25 -12.65 -14.85 14.52
C ARG A 25 -13.80 -14.17 15.27
N VAL A 26 -14.26 -14.82 16.34
CA VAL A 26 -15.33 -14.32 17.21
C VAL A 26 -14.92 -12.98 17.83
N GLY A 27 -13.68 -12.86 18.33
CA GLY A 27 -13.21 -11.62 18.91
C GLY A 27 -13.15 -10.44 17.92
N VAL A 28 -12.86 -10.70 16.64
CA VAL A 28 -12.93 -9.65 15.60
C VAL A 28 -14.36 -9.15 15.43
N ILE A 29 -15.32 -10.07 15.32
CA ILE A 29 -16.74 -9.74 15.19
C ILE A 29 -17.25 -9.01 16.44
N GLU A 30 -16.98 -9.54 17.63
CA GLU A 30 -17.38 -8.93 18.90
C GLU A 30 -16.81 -7.52 19.08
N ALA A 31 -15.55 -7.28 18.70
CA ALA A 31 -14.95 -5.95 18.78
C ALA A 31 -15.66 -4.93 17.87
N VAL A 32 -16.06 -5.37 16.67
CA VAL A 32 -16.83 -4.56 15.71
C VAL A 32 -18.25 -4.32 16.22
N GLU A 33 -18.95 -5.35 16.68
CA GLU A 33 -20.31 -5.24 17.22
C GLU A 33 -20.38 -4.40 18.50
N ASP A 34 -19.38 -4.51 19.38
CA ASP A 34 -19.25 -3.71 20.59
C ASP A 34 -19.05 -2.22 20.27
N ALA A 35 -18.31 -1.89 19.20
CA ALA A 35 -18.22 -0.51 18.71
C ALA A 35 -19.55 -0.03 18.11
N ASP A 36 -20.16 -0.84 17.24
CA ASP A 36 -21.39 -0.51 16.53
C ASP A 36 -22.59 -0.33 17.48
N SER A 37 -22.75 -1.22 18.46
CA SER A 37 -23.83 -1.17 19.46
C SER A 37 -23.77 0.05 20.37
N ARG A 38 -22.58 0.63 20.55
CA ARG A 38 -22.36 1.87 21.32
C ARG A 38 -22.33 3.13 20.44
N GLY A 39 -22.50 2.99 19.12
CA GLY A 39 -22.41 4.11 18.18
C GLY A 39 -21.03 4.79 18.16
N LEU A 40 -19.96 4.06 18.48
CA LEU A 40 -18.61 4.61 18.46
C LEU A 40 -18.05 4.64 17.04
N PRO A 41 -17.26 5.67 16.66
CA PRO A 41 -16.47 5.60 15.43
C PRO A 41 -15.61 4.34 15.43
N LEU A 42 -15.68 3.58 14.33
CA LEU A 42 -14.96 2.32 14.16
C LEU A 42 -14.05 2.42 12.95
N LEU A 43 -12.79 2.01 13.10
CA LEU A 43 -11.87 1.84 11.98
C LEU A 43 -11.22 0.45 12.04
N VAL A 44 -11.42 -0.35 11.00
CA VAL A 44 -10.72 -1.61 10.80
C VAL A 44 -9.49 -1.34 9.95
N ILE A 45 -8.33 -1.77 10.44
CA ILE A 45 -7.04 -1.55 9.79
C ILE A 45 -6.31 -2.88 9.57
N GLY A 46 -5.68 -3.01 8.40
CA GLY A 46 -4.69 -4.06 8.14
C GLY A 46 -3.30 -3.63 8.63
N GLY A 47 -2.33 -3.58 7.72
CA GLY A 47 -0.96 -3.11 8.02
C GLY A 47 -0.76 -1.59 7.96
N GLY A 48 -1.82 -0.82 7.72
CA GLY A 48 -1.77 0.65 7.60
C GLY A 48 -0.94 1.17 6.42
N SER A 49 -0.77 0.37 5.36
CA SER A 49 0.13 0.68 4.24
C SER A 49 -0.45 1.58 3.16
N ASN A 50 -1.76 1.78 3.16
CA ASN A 50 -2.48 2.57 2.16
C ASN A 50 -3.44 3.57 2.83
N MET A 51 -2.98 4.21 3.90
CA MET A 51 -3.79 5.12 4.70
C MET A 51 -3.05 6.41 5.01
N LEU A 52 -3.75 7.53 4.87
CA LEU A 52 -3.32 8.85 5.33
C LEU A 52 -4.35 9.35 6.34
N ILE A 53 -3.95 9.47 7.61
CA ILE A 53 -4.87 9.69 8.72
C ILE A 53 -4.55 11.00 9.42
N SER A 54 -5.57 11.78 9.74
CA SER A 54 -5.46 13.05 10.48
C SER A 54 -4.64 12.89 11.77
N ASP A 55 -3.91 13.94 12.13
CA ASP A 55 -3.19 14.03 13.40
C ASP A 55 -4.12 14.27 14.60
N GLU A 56 -5.41 14.55 14.34
CA GLU A 56 -6.42 14.68 15.40
C GLU A 56 -6.63 13.35 16.15
N PRO A 57 -6.89 13.39 17.48
CA PRO A 57 -7.21 12.19 18.25
C PRO A 57 -8.46 11.47 17.71
N PHE A 58 -8.36 10.16 17.53
CA PHE A 58 -9.47 9.32 17.14
C PHE A 58 -10.20 8.78 18.37
N ASN A 59 -11.32 9.43 18.69
CA ASN A 59 -12.21 9.10 19.81
C ASN A 59 -13.16 7.94 19.47
N GLY A 60 -12.59 6.81 19.05
CA GLY A 60 -13.32 5.62 18.62
C GLY A 60 -12.56 4.33 18.92
N VAL A 61 -12.97 3.25 18.24
CA VAL A 61 -12.34 1.94 18.32
C VAL A 61 -11.60 1.64 17.02
N VAL A 62 -10.31 1.34 17.11
CA VAL A 62 -9.52 0.80 16.01
C VAL A 62 -9.35 -0.70 16.23
N VAL A 63 -9.75 -1.50 15.25
CA VAL A 63 -9.63 -2.96 15.27
C VAL A 63 -8.60 -3.39 14.24
N ARG A 64 -7.56 -4.10 14.68
CA ARG A 64 -6.65 -4.81 13.78
C ARG A 64 -6.85 -6.31 13.95
N ASP A 65 -7.13 -7.00 12.86
CA ASP A 65 -7.22 -8.47 12.88
C ASP A 65 -5.83 -9.07 13.13
N ALA A 66 -5.63 -9.69 14.29
CA ALA A 66 -4.34 -10.26 14.68
C ALA A 66 -4.19 -11.74 14.31
N ARG A 67 -5.19 -12.31 13.64
CA ARG A 67 -5.22 -13.70 13.19
C ARG A 67 -4.36 -13.89 11.94
N ARG A 68 -3.76 -15.08 11.79
CA ARG A 68 -2.60 -15.33 10.90
C ARG A 68 -2.59 -16.71 10.26
N ALA A 69 -3.66 -17.48 10.39
CA ALA A 69 -3.73 -18.80 9.80
C ALA A 69 -3.77 -18.69 8.27
N ILE A 70 -3.00 -19.56 7.64
CA ILE A 70 -3.10 -19.90 6.23
C ILE A 70 -3.38 -21.40 6.20
N THR A 71 -4.49 -21.78 5.58
CA THR A 71 -4.98 -23.16 5.53
C THR A 71 -5.07 -23.60 4.09
N VAL A 72 -4.52 -24.78 3.81
CA VAL A 72 -4.69 -25.51 2.55
C VAL A 72 -5.54 -26.73 2.90
N PRO A 73 -6.83 -26.80 2.49
CA PRO A 73 -7.68 -27.95 2.82
C PRO A 73 -7.10 -29.24 2.23
N ASP A 74 -7.07 -30.32 3.03
CA ASP A 74 -6.49 -31.63 2.64
C ASP A 74 -7.20 -32.30 1.44
N GLU A 75 -8.41 -31.87 1.08
CA GLU A 75 -9.22 -32.44 -0.02
C GLU A 75 -8.84 -31.91 -1.42
N ALA A 76 -7.84 -31.03 -1.55
CA ALA A 76 -7.29 -30.59 -2.84
C ALA A 76 -6.13 -31.47 -3.35
N ALA A 77 -6.01 -32.72 -2.87
CA ALA A 77 -5.27 -33.75 -3.58
C ALA A 77 -5.98 -34.03 -4.93
N PRO A 78 -5.24 -34.26 -6.04
CA PRO A 78 -5.76 -34.11 -7.39
C PRO A 78 -7.00 -34.96 -7.61
N VAL A 79 -8.14 -34.29 -7.80
CA VAL A 79 -9.38 -34.92 -8.25
C VAL A 79 -9.17 -35.25 -9.73
N GLU A 80 -9.26 -36.54 -10.06
CA GLU A 80 -9.22 -37.14 -11.41
C GLU A 80 -9.10 -36.14 -12.59
N GLY A 81 -7.88 -35.92 -13.10
CA GLY A 81 -7.62 -35.10 -14.30
C GLY A 81 -6.30 -34.32 -14.28
N ASP A 82 -6.09 -33.48 -15.29
CA ASP A 82 -4.97 -32.53 -15.41
C ASP A 82 -5.14 -31.26 -14.52
N ASP A 83 -6.11 -31.25 -13.59
CA ASP A 83 -6.35 -30.08 -12.73
C ASP A 83 -5.21 -29.90 -11.72
N ARG A 84 -4.66 -28.68 -11.69
CA ARG A 84 -3.54 -28.27 -10.84
C ARG A 84 -3.97 -27.20 -9.83
N THR A 85 -5.26 -26.94 -9.69
CA THR A 85 -5.78 -25.89 -8.83
C THR A 85 -5.65 -26.29 -7.35
N VAL A 86 -5.20 -25.35 -6.52
CA VAL A 86 -5.04 -25.51 -5.07
C VAL A 86 -5.72 -24.34 -4.39
N HIS A 87 -6.69 -24.65 -3.53
CA HIS A 87 -7.42 -23.67 -2.76
C HIS A 87 -6.66 -23.32 -1.49
N VAL A 88 -6.33 -22.05 -1.29
CA VAL A 88 -5.62 -21.56 -0.11
C VAL A 88 -6.48 -20.51 0.57
N THR A 89 -6.88 -20.76 1.82
CA THR A 89 -7.62 -19.78 2.62
C THR A 89 -6.67 -19.08 3.59
N ALA A 90 -6.70 -17.76 3.62
CA ALA A 90 -5.89 -16.96 4.54
C ALA A 90 -6.76 -15.98 5.33
N GLU A 91 -6.50 -15.87 6.63
CA GLU A 91 -7.19 -14.90 7.48
C GLU A 91 -6.82 -13.46 7.13
N ALA A 92 -7.75 -12.52 7.33
CA ALA A 92 -7.58 -11.13 6.90
C ALA A 92 -6.36 -10.43 7.51
N GLY A 93 -5.91 -10.85 8.70
CA GLY A 93 -4.74 -10.33 9.41
C GLY A 93 -3.37 -10.87 8.93
N VAL A 94 -3.35 -11.87 8.04
CA VAL A 94 -2.10 -12.41 7.48
C VAL A 94 -1.36 -11.30 6.72
N ASN A 95 -0.08 -11.09 7.02
CA ASN A 95 0.77 -10.19 6.24
C ASN A 95 0.85 -10.68 4.79
N TRP A 96 0.63 -9.77 3.84
CA TRP A 96 0.53 -10.13 2.42
C TRP A 96 1.80 -10.82 1.89
N ASP A 97 2.98 -10.29 2.22
CA ASP A 97 4.21 -10.86 1.68
C ASP A 97 4.58 -12.18 2.37
N ASP A 98 4.18 -12.38 3.63
CA ASP A 98 4.27 -13.68 4.29
C ASP A 98 3.37 -14.72 3.59
N PHE A 99 2.19 -14.31 3.12
CA PHE A 99 1.30 -15.16 2.32
C PHE A 99 1.95 -15.51 0.96
N VAL A 100 2.50 -14.53 0.24
CA VAL A 100 3.22 -14.79 -1.02
C VAL A 100 4.36 -15.78 -0.79
N ILE A 101 5.22 -15.55 0.21
CA ILE A 101 6.33 -16.47 0.54
C ILE A 101 5.82 -17.88 0.87
N PHE A 102 4.72 -17.99 1.63
CA PHE A 102 4.11 -19.28 1.94
C PHE A 102 3.69 -20.01 0.65
N THR A 103 2.94 -19.34 -0.24
CA THR A 103 2.43 -19.94 -1.48
C THR A 103 3.55 -20.43 -2.40
N LEU A 104 4.60 -19.63 -2.60
CA LEU A 104 5.74 -20.04 -3.41
C LEU A 104 6.50 -21.19 -2.76
N GLY A 105 6.64 -21.16 -1.42
CA GLY A 105 7.33 -22.20 -0.66
C GLY A 105 6.69 -23.59 -0.74
N ILE A 106 5.38 -23.66 -1.04
CA ILE A 106 4.67 -24.91 -1.31
C ILE A 106 4.44 -25.18 -2.81
N GLY A 107 5.13 -24.44 -3.69
CA GLY A 107 5.15 -24.69 -5.13
C GLY A 107 3.92 -24.19 -5.89
N LEU A 108 3.30 -23.10 -5.44
CA LEU A 108 2.16 -22.49 -6.12
C LEU A 108 2.55 -21.25 -6.94
N GLU A 109 1.93 -21.09 -8.11
CA GLU A 109 1.95 -19.87 -8.93
C GLU A 109 0.63 -19.08 -8.80
N GLY A 110 0.67 -17.78 -9.10
CA GLY A 110 -0.51 -16.91 -9.20
C GLY A 110 -0.44 -15.62 -8.39
N VAL A 111 0.61 -15.41 -7.60
CA VAL A 111 0.80 -14.20 -6.77
C VAL A 111 2.26 -13.70 -6.70
N GLU A 112 3.18 -14.33 -7.43
CA GLU A 112 4.61 -14.02 -7.43
C GLU A 112 4.91 -12.57 -7.85
N ALA A 113 4.14 -12.02 -8.79
CA ALA A 113 4.32 -10.64 -9.27
C ALA A 113 3.80 -9.60 -8.26
N LEU A 114 3.07 -10.03 -7.24
CA LEU A 114 2.57 -9.22 -6.12
C LEU A 114 3.51 -9.23 -4.90
N SER A 115 4.71 -9.81 -5.04
CA SER A 115 5.75 -9.85 -4.01
C SER A 115 6.14 -8.46 -3.50
N GLY A 116 6.33 -8.34 -2.19
CA GLY A 116 6.78 -7.13 -1.51
C GLY A 116 5.74 -6.01 -1.43
N ILE A 117 4.47 -6.26 -1.75
CA ILE A 117 3.37 -5.33 -1.47
C ILE A 117 3.13 -5.30 0.04
N PRO A 118 3.17 -4.13 0.71
CA PRO A 118 2.92 -4.05 2.15
C PRO A 118 1.43 -4.17 2.48
N GLY A 119 1.12 -4.60 3.70
CA GLY A 119 -0.25 -4.73 4.21
C GLY A 119 -0.66 -6.17 4.48
N THR A 120 -1.96 -6.41 4.49
CA THR A 120 -2.52 -7.73 4.85
C THR A 120 -3.39 -8.31 3.76
N VAL A 121 -3.63 -9.63 3.82
CA VAL A 121 -4.53 -10.37 2.94
C VAL A 121 -5.92 -9.73 2.89
N GLY A 122 -6.50 -9.34 4.02
CA GLY A 122 -7.83 -8.72 4.04
C GLY A 122 -7.87 -7.36 3.32
N ALA A 123 -6.80 -6.57 3.41
CA ALA A 123 -6.69 -5.30 2.72
C ALA A 123 -6.45 -5.46 1.20
N SER A 124 -5.89 -6.60 0.77
CA SER A 124 -5.55 -6.86 -0.64
C SER A 124 -6.76 -6.75 -1.58
N VAL A 125 -7.93 -7.21 -1.13
CA VAL A 125 -9.18 -7.25 -1.89
C VAL A 125 -10.01 -5.96 -1.79
N VAL A 126 -9.66 -5.05 -0.89
CA VAL A 126 -10.37 -3.77 -0.78
C VAL A 126 -10.14 -2.93 -2.02
N GLN A 127 -8.90 -2.86 -2.49
CA GLN A 127 -8.54 -2.05 -3.66
C GLN A 127 -7.99 -2.85 -4.82
N ASN A 128 -8.21 -4.17 -4.85
CA ASN A 128 -7.67 -5.05 -5.88
C ASN A 128 -6.16 -4.77 -6.12
N ILE A 129 -5.33 -5.07 -5.11
CA ILE A 129 -3.89 -4.78 -5.22
C ILE A 129 -3.32 -5.39 -6.50
N GLY A 130 -2.42 -4.67 -7.14
CA GLY A 130 -1.86 -5.12 -8.39
C GLY A 130 -0.51 -4.50 -8.68
N ALA A 131 0.41 -5.31 -9.19
CA ALA A 131 1.74 -4.90 -9.60
C ALA A 131 2.22 -5.81 -10.74
N TYR A 132 3.05 -5.23 -11.62
CA TYR A 132 3.74 -5.98 -12.67
C TYR A 132 2.84 -6.91 -13.50
N GLY A 133 1.66 -6.43 -13.86
CA GLY A 133 0.73 -7.13 -14.77
C GLY A 133 -0.19 -8.14 -14.09
N GLN A 134 -0.08 -8.30 -12.77
CA GLN A 134 -0.95 -9.15 -11.97
C GLN A 134 -1.80 -8.29 -11.03
N GLU A 135 -3.01 -8.76 -10.75
CA GLU A 135 -3.94 -8.21 -9.77
C GLU A 135 -4.45 -9.33 -8.88
N VAL A 136 -4.74 -9.07 -7.61
CA VAL A 136 -5.18 -10.13 -6.68
C VAL A 136 -6.46 -10.81 -7.14
N ALA A 137 -7.33 -10.08 -7.86
CA ALA A 137 -8.56 -10.60 -8.44
C ALA A 137 -8.36 -11.80 -9.38
N THR A 138 -7.16 -11.98 -9.97
CA THR A 138 -6.89 -13.14 -10.83
C THR A 138 -6.70 -14.45 -10.05
N ALA A 139 -6.47 -14.35 -8.74
CA ALA A 139 -6.21 -15.49 -7.86
C ALA A 139 -7.33 -15.68 -6.81
N VAL A 140 -8.12 -14.66 -6.51
CA VAL A 140 -9.21 -14.75 -5.54
C VAL A 140 -10.35 -15.60 -6.10
N GLU A 141 -10.82 -16.54 -5.30
CA GLU A 141 -12.04 -17.30 -5.54
C GLU A 141 -13.22 -16.72 -4.77
N SER A 142 -13.04 -16.51 -3.46
CA SER A 142 -14.07 -15.95 -2.59
C SER A 142 -13.50 -15.06 -1.48
N VAL A 143 -14.34 -14.18 -0.97
CA VAL A 143 -14.04 -13.27 0.15
C VAL A 143 -15.13 -13.42 1.20
N GLU A 144 -14.71 -13.83 2.39
CA GLU A 144 -15.60 -13.91 3.53
C GLU A 144 -15.58 -12.59 4.31
N VAL A 145 -16.76 -12.07 4.63
CA VAL A 145 -16.91 -10.81 5.36
C VAL A 145 -17.91 -10.92 6.51
N TRP A 146 -17.74 -10.05 7.49
CA TRP A 146 -18.80 -9.67 8.42
C TRP A 146 -19.64 -8.54 7.81
N ASP A 147 -20.93 -8.78 7.61
CA ASP A 147 -21.91 -7.77 7.19
C ASP A 147 -22.48 -7.08 8.44
N ARG A 148 -21.95 -5.89 8.75
CA ARG A 148 -22.32 -5.13 9.94
C ARG A 148 -23.79 -4.72 9.98
N LEU A 149 -24.40 -4.52 8.82
CA LEU A 149 -25.81 -4.12 8.72
C LEU A 149 -26.73 -5.31 8.98
N ALA A 150 -26.43 -6.45 8.33
CA ALA A 150 -27.24 -7.66 8.47
C ALA A 150 -26.89 -8.50 9.72
N LYS A 151 -25.79 -8.16 10.40
CA LYS A 151 -25.22 -8.89 11.56
C LYS A 151 -25.04 -10.38 11.29
N GLN A 152 -24.46 -10.68 10.14
CA GLN A 152 -24.17 -12.05 9.73
C GLN A 152 -22.89 -12.11 8.89
N THR A 153 -22.29 -13.28 8.84
CA THR A 153 -21.17 -13.55 7.94
C THR A 153 -21.69 -13.84 6.54
N ARG A 154 -21.01 -13.33 5.53
CA ARG A 154 -21.34 -13.55 4.11
C ARG A 154 -20.09 -13.93 3.36
N GLU A 155 -20.27 -14.75 2.34
CA GLU A 155 -19.24 -15.07 1.37
C GLU A 155 -19.62 -14.45 0.03
N PHE A 156 -18.65 -13.80 -0.61
CA PHE A 156 -18.79 -13.22 -1.94
C PHE A 156 -17.84 -13.93 -2.89
N ALA A 157 -18.36 -14.40 -4.03
CA ALA A 157 -17.49 -14.90 -5.09
C ALA A 157 -16.72 -13.74 -5.71
N ALA A 158 -15.58 -14.02 -6.35
CA ALA A 158 -14.78 -13.02 -7.04
C ALA A 158 -15.59 -12.20 -8.07
N SER A 159 -16.58 -12.83 -8.73
CA SER A 159 -17.52 -12.16 -9.65
C SER A 159 -18.40 -11.11 -8.98
N ASP A 160 -18.72 -11.29 -7.69
CA ASP A 160 -19.57 -10.37 -6.92
C ASP A 160 -18.77 -9.23 -6.31
N MET A 161 -17.44 -9.36 -6.22
CA MET A 161 -16.56 -8.35 -5.64
C MET A 161 -16.46 -7.08 -6.48
N GLY A 162 -16.87 -7.11 -7.75
CA GLY A 162 -16.78 -5.95 -8.64
C GLY A 162 -15.35 -5.43 -8.78
N PHE A 163 -14.37 -6.33 -8.86
CA PHE A 163 -12.96 -5.95 -8.99
C PHE A 163 -12.71 -5.18 -10.29
N ALA A 164 -12.00 -4.07 -10.17
CA ALA A 164 -11.48 -3.30 -11.29
C ALA A 164 -10.16 -2.63 -10.89
N TYR A 165 -9.59 -1.80 -11.77
CA TYR A 165 -8.33 -1.13 -11.50
C TYR A 165 -8.42 -0.28 -10.22
N ARG A 166 -7.69 -0.70 -9.18
CA ARG A 166 -7.59 -0.03 -7.86
C ARG A 166 -8.91 0.11 -7.09
N THR A 167 -9.89 -0.75 -7.36
CA THR A 167 -11.21 -0.70 -6.70
C THR A 167 -11.89 -2.07 -6.60
N SER A 168 -12.85 -2.18 -5.67
CA SER A 168 -13.82 -3.26 -5.52
C SER A 168 -15.11 -2.70 -4.91
N MET A 169 -16.14 -3.53 -4.76
CA MET A 169 -17.36 -3.13 -4.06
C MET A 169 -17.10 -2.67 -2.61
N LEU A 170 -16.03 -3.18 -1.98
CA LEU A 170 -15.66 -2.80 -0.61
C LEU A 170 -15.18 -1.34 -0.58
N LYS A 171 -14.26 -0.96 -1.47
CA LYS A 171 -13.77 0.42 -1.59
C LYS A 171 -14.85 1.36 -2.11
N ALA A 172 -15.68 0.94 -3.06
CA ALA A 172 -16.81 1.73 -3.52
C ALA A 172 -17.82 2.03 -2.39
N GLY A 173 -18.11 1.03 -1.56
CA GLY A 173 -18.99 1.16 -0.40
C GLY A 173 -18.50 2.17 0.65
N MET A 174 -17.18 2.39 0.77
CA MET A 174 -16.61 3.43 1.65
C MET A 174 -17.03 4.84 1.25
N TYR A 175 -17.21 5.09 -0.04
CA TYR A 175 -17.55 6.43 -0.57
C TYR A 175 -19.05 6.62 -0.77
N ALA A 176 -19.79 5.56 -1.10
CA ALA A 176 -21.26 5.62 -1.26
C ALA A 176 -21.99 5.92 0.06
N ALA A 177 -21.51 5.36 1.17
CA ALA A 177 -22.05 5.65 2.51
C ALA A 177 -21.94 7.14 2.86
N ASN A 178 -20.90 7.81 2.36
CA ASN A 178 -20.71 9.25 2.56
C ASN A 178 -21.73 10.07 1.77
N ALA A 179 -21.92 9.78 0.48
CA ALA A 179 -22.91 10.46 -0.37
C ALA A 179 -24.32 10.51 0.27
N ALA A 180 -24.74 9.39 0.88
CA ALA A 180 -26.02 9.28 1.59
C ALA A 180 -26.05 10.10 2.91
N ASN A 181 -24.94 10.14 3.65
CA ASN A 181 -24.82 10.96 4.86
C ASN A 181 -24.73 12.47 4.55
N GLU A 182 -24.14 12.87 3.40
CA GLU A 182 -24.14 14.27 2.96
C GLU A 182 -25.54 14.79 2.70
N SER A 183 -26.33 13.99 1.98
CA SER A 183 -27.69 14.34 1.54
C SER A 183 -28.67 14.38 2.71
N ASN A 184 -28.53 13.49 3.69
CA ASN A 184 -29.33 13.56 4.93
C ASN A 184 -28.99 14.80 5.78
N ALA A 185 -27.72 15.16 5.92
CA ALA A 185 -27.30 16.35 6.67
C ALA A 185 -27.66 17.68 5.99
N THR A 186 -27.84 17.71 4.67
CA THR A 186 -28.35 18.89 3.95
C THR A 186 -29.87 19.02 4.04
N ASN A 187 -30.60 17.90 4.13
CA ASN A 187 -32.04 17.90 4.30
C ASN A 187 -32.49 18.37 5.70
N GLU A 188 -31.74 18.07 6.76
CA GLU A 188 -32.07 18.56 8.12
C GLU A 188 -31.87 20.07 8.31
N ILE A 189 -30.95 20.68 7.55
CA ILE A 189 -30.69 22.14 7.61
C ILE A 189 -31.81 22.93 6.93
N ASN A 190 -32.45 22.37 5.90
CA ASN A 190 -33.57 23.02 5.20
C ASN A 190 -34.89 23.02 6.00
N THR A 191 -34.89 22.49 7.22
CA THR A 191 -36.05 22.46 8.13
C THR A 191 -35.93 23.42 9.32
N ILE A 192 -34.88 24.23 9.39
CA ILE A 192 -34.65 25.21 10.46
C ILE A 192 -35.28 26.55 10.04
N SER A 193 -36.04 27.18 10.93
CA SER A 193 -36.74 28.44 10.63
C SER A 193 -35.78 29.62 10.46
N GLU A 194 -36.12 30.61 9.63
CA GLU A 194 -35.30 31.80 9.34
C GLU A 194 -34.85 32.58 10.61
N ALA A 195 -35.53 32.37 11.75
CA ALA A 195 -35.19 32.98 13.04
C ALA A 195 -34.03 32.27 13.78
N GLU A 196 -33.81 30.98 13.53
CA GLU A 196 -32.74 30.18 14.14
C GLU A 196 -31.42 30.29 13.36
N GLU A 197 -31.49 30.62 12.07
CA GLU A 197 -30.35 30.85 11.18
C GLU A 197 -29.48 32.04 11.64
N ALA A 198 -30.10 33.11 12.16
CA ALA A 198 -29.41 34.30 12.67
C ALA A 198 -28.69 34.11 14.02
N ALA A 199 -29.08 33.09 14.80
CA ALA A 199 -28.43 32.75 16.07
C ALA A 199 -27.22 31.81 15.87
N ALA A 200 -27.22 30.99 14.81
CA ALA A 200 -26.15 30.05 14.49
C ALA A 200 -24.86 30.71 13.96
N THR A 201 -24.92 31.96 13.50
CA THR A 201 -23.79 32.63 12.83
C THR A 201 -22.70 33.15 13.80
N LYS A 202 -22.90 33.11 15.12
CA LYS A 202 -21.91 33.60 16.11
C LYS A 202 -21.07 32.52 16.81
N THR A 203 -21.30 31.24 16.50
CA THR A 203 -20.50 30.11 17.01
C THR A 203 -20.13 29.14 15.88
N ALA A 204 -19.68 29.67 14.74
CA ALA A 204 -19.10 28.87 13.67
C ALA A 204 -17.68 28.42 14.05
N ALA A 205 -17.58 27.53 15.05
CA ALA A 205 -16.48 26.58 15.07
C ALA A 205 -16.61 25.72 13.80
N ALA A 206 -15.52 25.63 13.04
CA ALA A 206 -15.46 24.98 11.74
C ALA A 206 -16.17 23.61 11.73
N ARG A 207 -17.07 23.42 10.77
CA ARG A 207 -17.81 22.17 10.55
C ARG A 207 -16.80 21.06 10.19
N PRO A 208 -16.62 19.99 10.98
CA PRO A 208 -15.60 18.99 10.67
C PRO A 208 -16.01 18.17 9.45
N PRO A 209 -15.17 18.01 8.40
CA PRO A 209 -15.47 17.09 7.32
C PRO A 209 -15.13 15.65 7.70
N ARG A 210 -16.19 14.83 7.78
CA ARG A 210 -16.33 13.44 7.29
C ARG A 210 -15.18 12.46 7.59
N PHE A 211 -15.15 11.99 8.83
CA PHE A 211 -14.45 10.75 9.18
C PHE A 211 -15.03 9.56 8.39
N PHE A 212 -14.19 8.71 7.84
CA PHE A 212 -14.60 7.46 7.18
C PHE A 212 -14.63 6.34 8.23
N PRO A 213 -15.78 6.04 8.87
CA PRO A 213 -15.90 4.79 9.59
C PRO A 213 -15.67 3.65 8.62
N THR A 214 -15.22 2.50 9.14
CA THR A 214 -15.28 1.22 8.42
C THR A 214 -16.62 1.12 7.68
N PRO A 215 -16.66 0.69 6.41
CA PRO A 215 -17.91 0.54 5.68
C PRO A 215 -18.70 -0.68 6.17
N ARG A 216 -19.80 -1.02 5.50
CA ARG A 216 -20.68 -2.13 5.85
C ARG A 216 -19.96 -3.47 6.05
N TYR A 217 -18.98 -3.79 5.22
CA TYR A 217 -18.34 -5.09 5.18
C TYR A 217 -16.93 -5.05 5.77
N VAL A 218 -16.64 -5.99 6.67
CA VAL A 218 -15.31 -6.23 7.25
C VAL A 218 -14.79 -7.57 6.76
N VAL A 219 -13.67 -7.59 6.05
CA VAL A 219 -13.08 -8.85 5.54
C VAL A 219 -12.57 -9.70 6.70
N LEU A 220 -12.94 -10.98 6.73
CA LEU A 220 -12.54 -11.95 7.74
C LEU A 220 -11.52 -12.96 7.19
N SER A 221 -11.69 -13.41 5.94
CA SER A 221 -10.76 -14.30 5.26
C SER A 221 -10.91 -14.16 3.74
N VAL A 222 -9.89 -14.63 3.00
CA VAL A 222 -9.88 -14.66 1.55
C VAL A 222 -9.43 -16.04 1.10
N THR A 223 -10.18 -16.63 0.18
CA THR A 223 -9.83 -17.91 -0.45
C THR A 223 -9.31 -17.66 -1.86
N PHE A 224 -8.16 -18.25 -2.15
CA PHE A 224 -7.46 -18.13 -3.42
C PHE A 224 -7.47 -19.46 -4.16
N ALA A 225 -7.75 -19.44 -5.46
CA ALA A 225 -7.55 -20.56 -6.38
C ALA A 225 -6.21 -20.36 -7.10
N LEU A 226 -5.15 -20.97 -6.55
CA LEU A 226 -3.79 -20.93 -7.10
C LEU A 226 -3.50 -22.20 -7.90
N ARG A 227 -2.36 -22.26 -8.60
CA ARG A 227 -1.99 -23.45 -9.38
C ARG A 227 -0.69 -24.05 -8.91
N HIS A 228 -0.59 -25.37 -8.84
CA HIS A 228 0.65 -26.07 -8.54
C HIS A 228 1.63 -25.97 -9.70
N SER A 229 2.58 -25.06 -9.60
CA SER A 229 3.68 -24.86 -10.55
C SER A 229 4.85 -24.13 -9.90
N ALA A 230 6.07 -24.60 -10.17
CA ALA A 230 7.28 -23.86 -9.81
C ALA A 230 7.56 -22.69 -10.77
N TYR A 231 6.77 -22.55 -11.85
CA TYR A 231 6.95 -21.51 -12.85
C TYR A 231 5.72 -20.62 -12.90
N GLY A 232 5.91 -19.32 -13.05
CA GLY A 232 4.87 -18.30 -13.24
C GLY A 232 5.06 -17.55 -14.56
N THR A 233 4.12 -16.68 -14.92
CA THR A 233 4.14 -15.92 -16.18
C THR A 233 4.58 -14.47 -15.97
N VAL A 234 5.53 -14.00 -16.78
CA VAL A 234 5.99 -12.61 -16.75
C VAL A 234 5.03 -11.70 -17.52
N GLY A 235 4.07 -11.10 -16.81
CA GLY A 235 2.98 -10.32 -17.41
C GLY A 235 3.26 -8.86 -17.75
N HIS A 236 4.46 -8.33 -17.48
CA HIS A 236 4.72 -6.88 -17.58
C HIS A 236 6.09 -6.52 -18.13
N ALA A 237 6.12 -5.54 -19.02
CA ALA A 237 7.31 -5.17 -19.80
C ALA A 237 8.52 -4.76 -18.95
N GLN A 238 8.30 -4.02 -17.85
CA GLN A 238 9.41 -3.65 -16.94
C GLN A 238 10.02 -4.89 -16.25
N LEU A 239 9.18 -5.84 -15.86
CA LEU A 239 9.63 -7.06 -15.21
C LEU A 239 10.34 -7.97 -16.21
N ALA A 240 9.79 -8.11 -17.42
CA ALA A 240 10.41 -8.80 -18.54
C ALA A 240 11.80 -8.25 -18.87
N LYS A 241 11.93 -6.91 -18.94
CA LYS A 241 13.22 -6.25 -19.12
C LYS A 241 14.22 -6.55 -17.99
N ALA A 242 13.76 -6.53 -16.74
CA ALA A 242 14.62 -6.81 -15.58
C ALA A 242 15.10 -8.28 -15.53
N LEU A 243 14.27 -9.20 -16.02
CA LEU A 243 14.57 -10.63 -16.12
C LEU A 243 15.32 -11.02 -17.41
N GLY A 244 15.39 -10.14 -18.42
CA GLY A 244 15.99 -10.45 -19.71
C GLY A 244 15.15 -11.38 -20.59
N VAL A 245 13.82 -11.35 -20.42
CA VAL A 245 12.84 -12.24 -21.08
C VAL A 245 11.78 -11.45 -21.84
N GLN A 246 10.90 -12.14 -22.57
CA GLN A 246 9.74 -11.52 -23.21
C GLN A 246 8.51 -11.52 -22.30
N VAL A 247 7.59 -10.58 -22.53
CA VAL A 247 6.27 -10.61 -21.86
C VAL A 247 5.52 -11.87 -22.29
N GLY A 248 4.96 -12.58 -21.33
CA GLY A 248 4.28 -13.87 -21.52
C GLY A 248 5.18 -15.08 -21.33
N GLU A 249 6.50 -14.90 -21.21
CA GLU A 249 7.43 -16.00 -20.92
C GLU A 249 7.22 -16.56 -19.51
N ARG A 250 7.47 -17.87 -19.34
CA ARG A 250 7.39 -18.56 -18.06
C ARG A 250 8.76 -18.68 -17.40
N MET A 251 8.85 -18.39 -16.12
CA MET A 251 10.08 -18.48 -15.33
C MET A 251 9.81 -19.02 -13.94
N ASP A 252 10.85 -19.50 -13.27
CA ASP A 252 10.77 -19.89 -11.86
C ASP A 252 10.14 -18.77 -11.01
N THR A 253 9.18 -19.12 -10.16
CA THR A 253 8.41 -18.14 -9.38
C THR A 253 9.27 -17.41 -8.36
N HIS A 254 10.32 -18.04 -7.82
CA HIS A 254 11.28 -17.37 -6.94
C HIS A 254 12.14 -16.36 -7.71
N ALA A 255 12.57 -16.70 -8.93
CA ALA A 255 13.28 -15.75 -9.80
C ALA A 255 12.41 -14.53 -10.17
N ILE A 256 11.11 -14.75 -10.45
CA ILE A 256 10.15 -13.66 -10.67
C ILE A 256 10.06 -12.79 -9.42
N ARG A 257 9.85 -13.39 -8.25
CA ARG A 257 9.79 -12.70 -6.97
C ARG A 257 11.05 -11.86 -6.69
N ASP A 258 12.23 -12.43 -6.86
CA ASP A 258 13.49 -11.72 -6.59
C ASP A 258 13.65 -10.50 -7.50
N SER A 259 13.30 -10.64 -8.78
CA SER A 259 13.30 -9.52 -9.73
C SER A 259 12.25 -8.46 -9.36
N VAL A 260 11.04 -8.86 -8.95
CA VAL A 260 10.01 -7.94 -8.45
C VAL A 260 10.52 -7.16 -7.26
N LEU A 261 11.11 -7.82 -6.26
CA LEU A 261 11.66 -7.17 -5.07
C LEU A 261 12.79 -6.19 -5.43
N ALA A 262 13.68 -6.54 -6.37
CA ALA A 262 14.72 -5.64 -6.86
C ALA A 262 14.15 -4.41 -7.58
N VAL A 263 13.15 -4.59 -8.45
CA VAL A 263 12.51 -3.47 -9.16
C VAL A 263 11.72 -2.58 -8.20
N ARG A 264 11.10 -3.14 -7.16
CA ARG A 264 10.42 -2.35 -6.11
C ARG A 264 11.41 -1.57 -5.24
N LEU A 265 12.53 -2.19 -4.88
CA LEU A 265 13.61 -1.56 -4.11
C LEU A 265 14.15 -0.32 -4.84
N ALA A 266 14.41 -0.43 -6.14
CA ALA A 266 14.89 0.68 -6.98
C ALA A 266 13.91 1.87 -7.12
N LYS A 267 12.71 1.77 -6.54
CA LYS A 267 11.64 2.77 -6.59
C LYS A 267 11.11 3.14 -5.20
N ASP A 268 11.75 2.71 -4.12
CA ASP A 268 11.28 2.86 -2.73
C ASP A 268 9.84 2.38 -2.51
N MET A 269 9.46 1.34 -3.25
CA MET A 269 8.12 0.72 -3.18
C MET A 269 8.11 -0.51 -2.25
N LEU A 270 9.13 -0.68 -1.42
CA LEU A 270 9.15 -1.68 -0.35
C LEU A 270 8.84 -1.01 0.98
N GLU A 271 8.27 -1.76 1.91
CA GLU A 271 8.08 -1.32 3.28
C GLU A 271 9.43 -1.11 3.98
N ASP A 272 9.50 -0.14 4.90
CA ASP A 272 10.63 -0.01 5.82
C ASP A 272 10.54 -1.08 6.92
N PRO A 273 11.46 -2.07 6.96
CA PRO A 273 11.40 -3.15 7.94
C PRO A 273 11.71 -2.69 9.38
N THR A 274 12.29 -1.50 9.58
CA THR A 274 12.57 -0.97 10.93
C THR A 274 11.29 -0.71 11.72
N ARG A 275 10.15 -0.48 11.05
CA ARG A 275 8.86 -0.26 11.70
C ARG A 275 8.41 -1.44 12.57
N TYR A 276 8.86 -2.66 12.28
CA TYR A 276 8.50 -3.84 13.07
C TYR A 276 9.17 -3.88 14.46
N ALA A 277 10.11 -2.97 14.74
CA ALA A 277 10.62 -2.73 16.09
C ALA A 277 9.66 -1.88 16.96
N ILE A 278 8.69 -1.20 16.35
CA ILE A 278 7.65 -0.46 17.08
C ILE A 278 6.79 -1.48 17.83
N PRO A 279 6.51 -1.30 19.14
CA PRO A 279 5.72 -2.28 19.91
C PRO A 279 4.36 -2.58 19.29
N ALA A 280 3.70 -1.57 18.72
CA ALA A 280 2.42 -1.71 18.03
C ALA A 280 2.51 -2.42 16.68
N MET A 281 3.70 -2.74 16.16
CA MET A 281 3.88 -3.54 14.94
C MET A 281 4.55 -4.89 15.23
N ALA A 282 4.96 -5.13 16.47
CA ALA A 282 5.65 -6.34 16.87
C ALA A 282 4.82 -7.58 16.52
N GLY A 283 5.51 -8.57 15.93
CA GLY A 283 4.90 -9.82 15.52
C GLY A 283 4.03 -9.74 14.27
N THR A 284 3.59 -8.58 13.76
CA THR A 284 2.69 -8.43 12.58
C THR A 284 3.24 -8.94 11.24
N LYS A 285 4.51 -9.32 11.21
CA LYS A 285 5.17 -10.03 10.10
C LYS A 285 6.09 -11.12 10.63
N ARG A 286 6.31 -12.19 9.87
CA ARG A 286 7.22 -13.29 10.24
C ARG A 286 8.63 -12.77 10.49
N GLN A 287 9.20 -13.15 11.62
CA GLN A 287 10.51 -12.69 12.08
C GLN A 287 11.63 -12.94 11.07
N ALA A 288 11.68 -14.12 10.44
CA ALA A 288 12.69 -14.45 9.42
C ALA A 288 12.62 -13.53 8.18
N ASN A 289 11.42 -13.05 7.84
CA ASN A 289 11.22 -12.14 6.71
C ASN A 289 11.68 -10.73 7.07
N ILE A 290 11.38 -10.26 8.30
CA ILE A 290 11.89 -8.99 8.83
C ILE A 290 13.43 -8.98 8.83
N GLU A 291 14.07 -10.05 9.30
CA GLU A 291 15.54 -10.15 9.32
C GLU A 291 16.16 -10.10 7.92
N THR A 292 15.54 -10.75 6.95
CA THR A 292 15.96 -10.71 5.54
C THR A 292 15.84 -9.30 4.97
N GLU A 293 14.76 -8.59 5.29
CA GLU A 293 14.53 -7.22 4.83
C GLU A 293 15.47 -6.20 5.51
N LEU A 294 15.75 -6.37 6.82
CA LEU A 294 16.72 -5.54 7.52
C LEU A 294 18.13 -5.69 6.93
N LYS A 295 18.53 -6.91 6.55
CA LYS A 295 19.80 -7.14 5.83
C LYS A 295 19.80 -6.45 4.48
N ARG A 296 18.69 -6.52 3.73
CA ARG A 296 18.55 -5.81 2.44
C ARG A 296 18.64 -4.29 2.61
N LEU A 297 17.99 -3.74 3.64
CA LEU A 297 18.05 -2.32 3.97
C LEU A 297 19.48 -1.87 4.31
N ALA A 298 20.18 -2.64 5.14
CA ALA A 298 21.57 -2.35 5.50
C ALA A 298 22.49 -2.35 4.26
N ALA A 299 22.27 -3.29 3.33
CA ALA A 299 23.00 -3.36 2.06
C ALA A 299 22.69 -2.18 1.14
N ASP A 300 21.42 -1.77 1.04
CA ASP A 300 20.99 -0.61 0.25
C ASP A 300 21.63 0.69 0.76
N HIS A 301 21.62 0.91 2.08
CA HIS A 301 22.30 2.03 2.71
C HIS A 301 23.82 2.02 2.49
N ALA A 302 24.44 0.85 2.47
CA ALA A 302 25.87 0.73 2.17
C ALA A 302 26.16 1.11 0.71
N ALA A 303 25.31 0.69 -0.23
CA ALA A 303 25.43 1.03 -1.64
C ALA A 303 25.25 2.55 -1.89
N ASP A 304 24.26 3.18 -1.26
CA ASP A 304 24.03 4.63 -1.38
C ASP A 304 25.20 5.46 -0.83
N ARG A 305 25.77 5.04 0.31
CA ARG A 305 26.98 5.67 0.86
C ARG A 305 28.16 5.54 -0.08
N ALA A 306 28.36 4.37 -0.68
CA ALA A 306 29.44 4.13 -1.64
C ALA A 306 29.27 4.99 -2.90
N ALA A 307 28.05 5.07 -3.44
CA ALA A 307 27.72 5.92 -4.59
C ALA A 307 27.96 7.41 -4.29
N SER A 308 27.56 7.88 -3.11
CA SER A 308 27.77 9.27 -2.68
C SER A 308 29.26 9.61 -2.52
N HIS A 309 30.07 8.69 -1.97
CA HIS A 309 31.52 8.86 -1.88
C HIS A 309 32.19 8.85 -3.26
N ALA A 310 31.72 8.02 -4.20
CA ALA A 310 32.23 8.01 -5.56
C ALA A 310 31.89 9.32 -6.31
N ALA A 311 30.68 9.86 -6.11
CA ALA A 311 30.24 11.14 -6.65
C ALA A 311 31.07 12.32 -6.08
N SER A 312 31.36 12.32 -4.78
CA SER A 312 32.21 13.35 -4.18
C SER A 312 33.66 13.26 -4.67
N HIS A 313 34.21 12.05 -4.85
CA HIS A 313 35.57 11.86 -5.39
C HIS A 313 35.68 12.16 -6.90
N THR A 314 34.60 12.11 -7.67
CA THR A 314 34.59 12.54 -9.08
C THR A 314 34.43 14.06 -9.21
N ALA A 315 33.67 14.69 -8.31
CA ALA A 315 33.66 16.15 -8.16
C ALA A 315 35.01 16.71 -7.70
N ASP A 316 35.73 16.00 -6.82
CA ASP A 316 37.05 16.41 -6.34
C ASP A 316 38.17 16.15 -7.38
N ARG A 317 38.05 15.10 -8.20
CA ARG A 317 38.98 14.84 -9.32
C ARG A 317 38.84 15.79 -10.52
N THR A 318 37.69 16.45 -10.66
CA THR A 318 37.58 17.60 -11.59
C THR A 318 38.21 18.88 -11.02
N ALA A 319 38.62 18.85 -9.75
CA ALA A 319 39.29 19.91 -9.03
C ALA A 319 40.61 19.45 -8.36
N GLY A 320 41.38 18.53 -8.95
CA GLY A 320 42.70 18.21 -8.39
C GLY A 320 43.30 16.88 -8.82
N SER A 321 44.40 16.94 -9.56
CA SER A 321 45.31 15.82 -9.81
C SER A 321 46.33 15.72 -8.67
N THR A 322 46.49 14.55 -8.04
CA THR A 322 47.73 13.73 -8.04
C THR A 322 47.73 12.60 -6.99
N ALA A 323 48.25 11.45 -7.43
CA ALA A 323 49.04 10.43 -6.71
C ALA A 323 48.40 9.27 -5.89
N ALA A 324 48.68 8.07 -6.42
CA ALA A 324 49.30 6.88 -5.80
C ALA A 324 48.48 5.87 -4.97
N ALA A 325 48.72 4.60 -5.33
CA ALA A 325 48.11 3.37 -4.84
C ALA A 325 48.87 2.73 -3.66
N ALA A 326 48.18 1.93 -2.85
CA ALA A 326 48.74 0.74 -2.20
C ALA A 326 47.61 -0.23 -1.82
N ALA A 327 47.81 -1.50 -2.13
CA ALA A 327 46.96 -2.63 -1.78
C ALA A 327 47.37 -3.23 -0.42
N ASP A 328 46.43 -3.83 0.31
CA ASP A 328 46.73 -5.06 1.05
C ASP A 328 45.47 -5.93 1.26
N SER A 329 45.73 -7.22 1.28
CA SER A 329 44.86 -8.37 1.27
C SER A 329 44.64 -8.93 2.68
N THR A 330 43.50 -9.59 2.92
CA THR A 330 43.44 -10.89 3.60
C THR A 330 42.02 -11.45 3.58
N VAL A 331 41.90 -12.71 3.12
CA VAL A 331 40.69 -13.53 3.11
C VAL A 331 40.73 -14.44 4.34
N GLY A 332 39.66 -14.48 5.13
CA GLY A 332 39.44 -15.44 6.20
C GLY A 332 38.03 -16.01 6.10
N THR A 333 37.93 -17.27 5.70
CA THR A 333 36.69 -18.06 5.68
C THR A 333 36.42 -18.65 7.06
N ALA A 334 35.23 -18.38 7.63
CA ALA A 334 34.68 -19.15 8.73
C ALA A 334 33.15 -19.23 8.60
N ALA A 335 32.63 -20.47 8.59
CA ALA A 335 31.21 -20.78 8.62
C ALA A 335 30.58 -20.35 9.96
N VAL A 336 29.38 -19.78 9.93
CA VAL A 336 28.66 -19.36 11.15
C VAL A 336 27.23 -19.90 11.13
N SER A 337 26.91 -20.60 12.22
CA SER A 337 25.63 -21.23 12.53
C SER A 337 24.55 -20.20 12.88
N ALA A 338 23.30 -20.59 12.61
CA ALA A 338 22.09 -19.83 12.90
C ALA A 338 21.80 -19.77 14.40
N ALA A 339 22.29 -18.73 15.09
CA ALA A 339 21.74 -18.16 16.33
C ALA A 339 22.67 -17.04 16.88
N ALA A 340 22.73 -15.90 16.20
CA ALA A 340 23.24 -14.63 16.77
C ALA A 340 23.02 -13.47 15.78
N VAL A 341 21.89 -12.78 15.87
CA VAL A 341 21.79 -11.39 15.41
C VAL A 341 21.57 -10.53 16.64
N ASN A 342 22.63 -10.41 17.45
CA ASN A 342 22.82 -9.31 18.40
C ASN A 342 24.23 -9.38 19.01
N SER A 343 25.19 -8.68 18.41
CA SER A 343 26.26 -7.95 19.11
C SER A 343 27.22 -7.26 18.13
N ALA A 344 26.93 -6.01 17.76
CA ALA A 344 27.90 -4.90 17.53
C ALA A 344 27.28 -3.73 16.72
N ALA A 345 26.26 -3.97 15.90
CA ALA A 345 25.55 -2.93 15.15
C ALA A 345 24.08 -2.93 15.55
N GLY A 346 23.53 -1.77 15.94
CA GLY A 346 22.10 -1.61 16.19
C GLY A 346 21.26 -1.84 14.94
N LEU A 347 19.93 -1.69 15.06
CA LEU A 347 19.05 -1.69 13.89
C LEU A 347 19.56 -0.68 12.85
N PRO A 348 19.49 -1.00 11.53
CA PRO A 348 19.71 0.00 10.49
C PRO A 348 18.83 1.23 10.74
N GLN A 349 19.31 2.40 10.35
CA GLN A 349 18.48 3.60 10.38
C GLN A 349 17.20 3.39 9.55
N PRO A 350 16.07 4.01 9.91
CA PRO A 350 14.90 4.06 9.05
C PRO A 350 15.22 4.69 7.69
N ASP A 351 14.52 4.24 6.66
CA ASP A 351 14.59 4.82 5.31
C ASP A 351 13.34 5.66 5.06
N PHE A 352 13.48 6.96 5.23
CA PHE A 352 12.37 7.90 5.06
C PHE A 352 11.83 7.99 3.64
N ASP A 353 12.54 7.51 2.61
CA ASP A 353 11.94 7.38 1.27
C ASP A 353 10.84 6.29 1.23
N ARG A 354 10.84 5.37 2.21
CA ARG A 354 9.84 4.30 2.36
C ARG A 354 8.73 4.64 3.36
N HIS A 355 8.79 5.81 4.00
CA HIS A 355 7.73 6.30 4.88
C HIS A 355 6.63 6.92 4.03
N SER A 356 5.89 6.08 3.30
CA SER A 356 4.89 6.48 2.31
C SER A 356 3.65 5.59 2.36
N CYS A 357 2.65 5.90 1.54
CA CYS A 357 1.54 5.00 1.24
C CYS A 357 1.75 4.22 -0.08
N GLY A 358 3.01 4.04 -0.51
CA GLY A 358 3.31 3.57 -1.86
C GLY A 358 2.97 4.62 -2.91
N SER A 359 2.41 4.20 -4.04
CA SER A 359 1.97 5.15 -5.07
C SER A 359 0.78 5.96 -4.57
N PHE A 360 0.95 7.27 -4.43
CA PHE A 360 -0.06 8.14 -3.84
C PHE A 360 -1.22 8.44 -4.80
N PHE A 361 -0.96 8.45 -6.11
CA PHE A 361 -1.97 8.68 -7.14
C PHE A 361 -2.14 7.44 -8.02
N VAL A 362 -3.39 7.11 -8.36
CA VAL A 362 -3.67 6.09 -9.39
C VAL A 362 -3.31 6.61 -10.77
N ASN A 363 -2.96 5.70 -11.68
CA ASN A 363 -2.76 6.07 -13.09
C ASN A 363 -4.10 6.48 -13.73
N PRO A 364 -4.22 7.69 -14.32
CA PRO A 364 -5.46 8.14 -14.93
C PRO A 364 -5.86 7.23 -16.10
N ILE A 365 -7.16 6.92 -16.20
CA ILE A 365 -7.78 6.30 -17.37
C ILE A 365 -8.59 7.38 -18.07
N LEU A 366 -8.21 7.68 -19.30
CA LEU A 366 -8.69 8.81 -20.09
C LEU A 366 -9.56 8.35 -21.26
N THR A 367 -10.46 9.21 -21.70
CA THR A 367 -11.10 9.07 -23.02
C THR A 367 -10.07 9.22 -24.14
N ALA A 368 -10.39 8.72 -25.33
CA ALA A 368 -9.52 8.90 -26.50
C ALA A 368 -9.23 10.39 -26.80
N GLN A 369 -10.22 11.27 -26.61
CA GLN A 369 -10.07 12.71 -26.81
C GLN A 369 -9.09 13.33 -25.81
N GLN A 370 -9.19 12.99 -24.52
CA GLN A 370 -8.26 13.46 -23.50
C GLN A 370 -6.85 12.90 -23.73
N ALA A 371 -6.71 11.63 -24.12
CA ALA A 371 -5.40 11.04 -24.37
C ALA A 371 -4.67 11.64 -25.60
N ALA A 372 -5.43 12.23 -26.53
CA ALA A 372 -4.90 12.91 -27.71
C ALA A 372 -4.28 14.29 -27.39
N THR A 373 -4.63 14.91 -26.26
CA THR A 373 -4.03 16.19 -25.84
C THR A 373 -2.67 16.02 -25.17
N LEU A 374 -2.34 14.80 -24.72
CA LEU A 374 -1.07 14.50 -24.08
C LEU A 374 0.10 14.54 -25.09
N PRO A 375 1.32 14.87 -24.65
CA PRO A 375 2.53 14.78 -25.46
C PRO A 375 2.73 13.39 -26.09
N ALA A 376 3.45 13.33 -27.21
CA ALA A 376 3.61 12.10 -28.00
C ALA A 376 4.32 10.97 -27.23
N ASP A 377 5.25 11.34 -26.35
CA ASP A 377 6.05 10.44 -25.50
C ASP A 377 5.36 10.04 -24.19
N ALA A 378 4.20 10.63 -23.86
CA ALA A 378 3.41 10.21 -22.72
C ALA A 378 3.00 8.72 -22.86
N PRO A 379 3.22 7.87 -21.83
CA PRO A 379 2.84 6.46 -21.89
C PRO A 379 1.34 6.28 -22.10
N ARG A 380 0.96 5.37 -23.00
CA ARG A 380 -0.42 5.05 -23.33
C ARG A 380 -0.61 3.55 -23.35
N TYR A 381 -1.54 3.07 -22.53
CA TYR A 381 -1.88 1.66 -22.43
C TYR A 381 -3.39 1.50 -22.63
N ALA A 382 -3.80 0.47 -23.36
CA ALA A 382 -5.21 0.14 -23.47
C ALA A 382 -5.79 -0.13 -22.07
N ALA A 383 -6.98 0.39 -21.81
CA ALA A 383 -7.71 0.21 -20.58
C ALA A 383 -9.22 0.27 -20.84
N THR A 384 -10.00 0.01 -19.80
CA THR A 384 -11.46 0.11 -19.83
C THR A 384 -11.89 1.26 -18.94
N LEU A 385 -12.74 2.15 -19.46
CA LEU A 385 -13.38 3.22 -18.70
C LEU A 385 -14.42 2.65 -17.71
N PRO A 386 -14.85 3.42 -16.70
CA PRO A 386 -15.86 2.97 -15.73
C PRO A 386 -17.19 2.54 -16.35
N ASP A 387 -17.54 3.08 -17.52
CA ASP A 387 -18.75 2.74 -18.28
C ASP A 387 -18.59 1.49 -19.18
N GLY A 388 -17.43 0.83 -19.13
CA GLY A 388 -17.11 -0.34 -19.94
C GLY A 388 -16.55 -0.04 -21.34
N THR A 389 -16.48 1.23 -21.73
CA THR A 389 -15.96 1.61 -23.06
C THR A 389 -14.42 1.62 -23.11
N PRO A 390 -13.80 1.55 -24.30
CA PRO A 390 -12.35 1.62 -24.42
C PRO A 390 -11.79 2.96 -23.92
N GLY A 391 -10.78 2.89 -23.06
CA GLY A 391 -10.02 4.03 -22.54
C GLY A 391 -8.52 3.88 -22.74
N VAL A 392 -7.80 4.94 -22.38
CA VAL A 392 -6.33 4.97 -22.40
C VAL A 392 -5.82 5.27 -21.00
N LYS A 393 -5.14 4.29 -20.39
CA LYS A 393 -4.42 4.51 -19.14
C LYS A 393 -3.07 5.16 -19.43
N THR A 394 -2.75 6.23 -18.71
CA THR A 394 -1.44 6.91 -18.78
C THR A 394 -0.72 6.87 -17.44
N SER A 395 0.58 7.22 -17.42
CA SER A 395 1.42 7.14 -16.22
C SER A 395 1.31 8.41 -15.38
N ALA A 396 0.76 8.31 -14.17
CA ALA A 396 0.75 9.42 -13.22
C ALA A 396 2.19 9.86 -12.86
N ALA A 397 3.12 8.92 -12.71
CA ALA A 397 4.53 9.23 -12.45
C ALA A 397 5.15 10.10 -13.53
N TRP A 398 4.80 9.83 -14.80
CA TRP A 398 5.28 10.59 -15.95
C TRP A 398 4.68 12.00 -15.95
N LEU A 399 3.37 12.12 -15.74
CA LEU A 399 2.68 13.42 -15.67
C LEU A 399 3.25 14.32 -14.57
N ILE A 400 3.48 13.76 -13.37
CA ILE A 400 4.04 14.48 -12.23
C ILE A 400 5.46 14.99 -12.56
N ASP A 401 6.32 14.12 -13.07
CA ASP A 401 7.70 14.48 -13.42
C ASP A 401 7.74 15.56 -14.52
N HIS A 402 6.91 15.43 -15.57
CA HIS A 402 6.87 16.39 -16.69
C HIS A 402 6.09 17.67 -16.36
N ALA A 403 5.34 17.71 -15.25
CA ALA A 403 4.79 18.94 -14.69
C ALA A 403 5.82 19.72 -13.83
N GLY A 404 7.05 19.21 -13.71
CA GLY A 404 8.15 19.85 -12.97
C GLY A 404 8.33 19.33 -11.54
N PHE A 405 7.58 18.31 -11.12
CA PHE A 405 7.70 17.69 -9.80
C PHE A 405 8.58 16.45 -9.88
N HIS A 406 9.89 16.68 -9.95
CA HIS A 406 10.88 15.61 -10.03
C HIS A 406 11.03 14.84 -8.72
N LYS A 407 11.72 13.69 -8.77
CA LYS A 407 12.09 12.91 -7.58
C LYS A 407 12.76 13.80 -6.53
N GLY A 408 12.39 13.62 -5.27
CA GLY A 408 12.87 14.46 -4.16
C GLY A 408 12.16 15.81 -4.02
N TYR A 409 11.17 16.16 -4.85
CA TYR A 409 10.45 17.44 -4.72
C TYR A 409 9.58 17.52 -3.44
N PRO A 410 9.57 18.64 -2.70
CA PRO A 410 10.47 19.78 -2.85
C PRO A 410 11.85 19.40 -2.33
N ASN A 411 12.88 19.69 -3.12
CA ASN A 411 14.27 19.37 -2.78
C ASN A 411 14.86 20.44 -1.85
N THR A 412 14.30 20.54 -0.64
CA THR A 412 14.75 21.48 0.39
C THR A 412 15.04 20.71 1.67
N ALA A 413 16.15 21.04 2.35
CA ALA A 413 16.60 20.33 3.55
C ALA A 413 15.57 20.29 4.68
N ASP A 414 14.71 21.32 4.77
CA ASP A 414 13.72 21.47 5.84
C ASP A 414 12.31 20.97 5.44
N ALA A 415 12.16 20.32 4.28
CA ALA A 415 10.86 19.79 3.87
C ALA A 415 10.44 18.63 4.76
N ALA A 416 9.37 18.82 5.54
CA ALA A 416 8.79 17.74 6.35
C ALA A 416 8.23 16.60 5.48
N ALA A 417 7.73 16.93 4.28
CA ALA A 417 7.21 15.98 3.30
C ALA A 417 7.85 16.21 1.92
N SER A 418 8.18 15.13 1.20
CA SER A 418 8.69 15.20 -0.19
C SER A 418 8.27 13.99 -1.01
N LEU A 419 8.39 14.07 -2.34
CA LEU A 419 8.47 12.91 -3.21
C LEU A 419 9.72 12.09 -2.85
N SER A 420 9.63 10.76 -2.99
CA SER A 420 10.79 9.88 -2.84
C SER A 420 11.91 10.30 -3.79
N THR A 421 13.15 10.14 -3.34
CA THR A 421 14.34 10.42 -4.16
C THR A 421 14.50 9.44 -5.33
N ARG A 422 13.84 8.27 -5.29
CA ARG A 422 13.88 7.26 -6.35
C ARG A 422 12.60 7.15 -7.18
N HIS A 423 11.45 7.61 -6.68
CA HIS A 423 10.17 7.54 -7.42
C HIS A 423 9.18 8.68 -7.15
N THR A 424 8.72 9.35 -8.21
CA THR A 424 7.77 10.48 -8.17
C THR A 424 6.35 10.16 -7.69
N LEU A 425 5.96 8.88 -7.59
CA LEU A 425 4.63 8.53 -7.08
C LEU A 425 4.57 8.35 -5.57
N ALA A 426 5.71 8.22 -4.89
CA ALA A 426 5.73 8.05 -3.45
C ALA A 426 5.83 9.42 -2.78
N LEU A 427 4.78 9.85 -2.10
CA LEU A 427 4.84 10.97 -1.16
C LEU A 427 5.32 10.42 0.19
N THR A 428 6.33 11.06 0.75
CA THR A 428 7.12 10.54 1.87
C THR A 428 7.12 11.51 3.04
N ASN A 429 7.03 10.95 4.24
CA ASN A 429 7.30 11.64 5.50
C ASN A 429 8.82 11.63 5.75
N ARG A 430 9.45 12.80 5.87
CA ARG A 430 10.89 12.94 6.09
C ARG A 430 11.32 12.80 7.56
N GLY A 431 10.39 12.38 8.42
CA GLY A 431 10.60 12.05 9.83
C GLY A 431 9.75 12.88 10.80
N ASN A 432 9.18 13.99 10.34
CA ASN A 432 8.36 14.90 11.16
C ASN A 432 7.14 15.48 10.41
N ALA A 433 6.74 14.88 9.28
CA ALA A 433 5.55 15.32 8.56
C ALA A 433 4.29 15.15 9.39
N THR A 434 3.41 16.15 9.32
CA THR A 434 2.00 16.00 9.68
C THR A 434 1.21 15.43 8.50
N ALA A 435 0.03 14.89 8.76
CA ALA A 435 -0.91 14.53 7.70
C ALA A 435 -1.24 15.74 6.79
N ALA A 436 -1.26 16.95 7.36
CA ALA A 436 -1.48 18.19 6.64
C ALA A 436 -0.31 18.55 5.69
N ASP A 437 0.95 18.22 6.04
CA ASP A 437 2.10 18.39 5.14
C ASP A 437 1.97 17.50 3.91
N ILE A 438 1.65 16.22 4.11
CA ILE A 438 1.43 15.25 3.02
C ILE A 438 0.26 15.70 2.14
N ALA A 439 -0.85 16.14 2.76
CA ALA A 439 -2.02 16.66 2.06
C ALA A 439 -1.69 17.90 1.19
N ARG A 440 -0.93 18.86 1.71
CA ARG A 440 -0.49 20.05 0.96
C ARG A 440 0.40 19.68 -0.22
N LEU A 441 1.33 18.75 -0.02
CA LEU A 441 2.19 18.25 -1.11
C LEU A 441 1.35 17.59 -2.20
N ALA A 442 0.42 16.71 -1.82
CA ALA A 442 -0.50 16.06 -2.75
C ALA A 442 -1.34 17.08 -3.53
N ALA A 443 -1.91 18.08 -2.87
CA ALA A 443 -2.68 19.13 -3.50
C ALA A 443 -1.84 19.93 -4.51
N THR A 444 -0.64 20.35 -4.11
CA THR A 444 0.30 21.09 -4.98
C THR A 444 0.61 20.32 -6.27
N ILE A 445 0.94 19.03 -6.14
CA ILE A 445 1.27 18.18 -7.29
C ILE A 445 0.05 17.98 -8.20
N ARG A 446 -1.11 17.67 -7.60
CA ARG A 446 -2.36 17.44 -8.33
C ARG A 446 -2.80 18.69 -9.10
N ASP A 447 -2.75 19.86 -8.45
CA ASP A 447 -3.10 21.14 -9.07
C ASP A 447 -2.12 21.50 -10.20
N GLY A 448 -0.83 21.24 -10.02
CA GLY A 448 0.17 21.48 -11.06
C GLY A 448 0.03 20.55 -12.28
N VAL A 449 -0.28 19.27 -12.06
CA VAL A 449 -0.58 18.32 -13.16
C VAL A 449 -1.86 18.70 -13.90
N GLU A 450 -2.90 19.14 -13.17
CA GLU A 450 -4.12 19.62 -13.80
C GLU A 450 -3.90 20.89 -14.61
N ALA A 451 -3.10 21.84 -14.10
CA ALA A 451 -2.74 23.04 -14.84
C ALA A 451 -1.94 22.73 -16.12
N ALA A 452 -1.05 21.74 -16.08
CA ALA A 452 -0.21 21.36 -17.21
C ALA A 452 -0.95 20.54 -18.28
N TYR A 453 -1.85 19.64 -17.88
CA TYR A 453 -2.43 18.62 -18.78
C TYR A 453 -3.97 18.59 -18.82
N GLY A 454 -4.66 19.36 -17.98
CA GLY A 454 -6.11 19.28 -17.80
C GLY A 454 -6.56 17.96 -17.18
N ILE A 455 -5.68 17.26 -16.46
CA ILE A 455 -5.94 15.95 -15.85
C ILE A 455 -5.85 16.09 -14.33
N ARG A 456 -6.96 15.85 -13.63
CA ARG A 456 -7.00 15.76 -12.17
C ARG A 456 -6.51 14.39 -11.71
N LEU A 457 -5.43 14.35 -10.94
CA LEU A 457 -4.97 13.10 -10.32
C LEU A 457 -5.87 12.72 -9.13
N VAL A 458 -6.12 11.41 -8.98
CA VAL A 458 -6.96 10.85 -7.91
C VAL A 458 -6.07 10.11 -6.90
N PRO A 459 -6.15 10.44 -5.59
CA PRO A 459 -5.41 9.72 -4.56
C PRO A 459 -5.81 8.24 -4.47
N GLU A 460 -4.81 7.36 -4.38
CA GLU A 460 -4.97 5.93 -4.10
C GLU A 460 -5.24 5.61 -2.61
N PRO A 461 -4.56 6.27 -1.64
CA PRO A 461 -4.74 5.99 -0.21
C PRO A 461 -6.15 6.27 0.29
N ILE A 462 -6.57 5.53 1.32
CA ILE A 462 -7.74 5.87 2.11
C ILE A 462 -7.38 7.01 3.05
N VAL A 463 -8.09 8.13 2.92
CA VAL A 463 -7.90 9.31 3.77
C VAL A 463 -8.91 9.27 4.92
N VAL A 464 -8.47 9.55 6.15
CA VAL A 464 -9.34 9.52 7.34
C VAL A 464 -9.21 10.82 8.11
N GLY A 465 -10.34 11.47 8.38
CA GLY A 465 -10.42 12.72 9.15
C GLY A 465 -10.26 14.00 8.32
N PHE A 466 -10.13 13.88 7.00
CA PHE A 466 -10.19 14.98 6.03
C PHE A 466 -10.43 14.43 4.62
N ASP A 467 -10.57 15.32 3.63
CA ASP A 467 -10.78 14.95 2.23
C ASP A 467 -9.64 15.45 1.33
N LEU A 468 -9.27 14.62 0.35
CA LEU A 468 -8.29 14.90 -0.70
C LEU A 468 -8.86 14.72 -2.12
N ARG A 469 -10.16 14.49 -2.27
CA ARG A 469 -10.79 14.31 -3.58
C ARG A 469 -11.30 15.62 -4.16
#